data_AF-A0A165HN87-F1
#
_entry.id   AF-A0A165HN87-F1
#
_cell.length_a   1.000
_cell.length_b   1.000
_cell.length_c   1.000
_cell.angle_alpha   90.00
_cell.angle_beta   90.00
_cell.angle_gamma   90.00
#
_symmetry.space_group_name_H-M   'P 1'
#
loop_
_entity.id
_entity.type
_entity.pdbx_description
1 polymer ?
#
loop_
_entity_poly.entity_id
_entity_poly.type
_entity_poly.pdbx_seq_one_letter_code
_entity_poly.pdbx_strand_id
1 'polypeptide(L)'
;MVGIVWLVANKASCGSMCYIQGSLKVLGDPGTSMFNLAIAVHTFLVIALRWSPPRNFLIPIAVVVLSWGYRIILYVVIVVSEQPDIPAFQPTPYWCWVGTRWIIPSFYLWLWACVGGAVVLYIPLFLVIRGNLEIDPSRVWRMRLRRAPTAVERFGDNFSPSEQSRKMLAYPIVYIVTSVPYSVVRWTISGFSGETVVSSPLWFACVAGHYLEGLANVLLLTFTRPSILGFEARAPRNRRIIEDDSEPRFNLHRRGEESETHMGTTQDE
;
A
#
# COMPACT_ATOMS: atom_id res chain seq x y z
N MET A 1 -19.72 11.83 9.74
CA MET A 1 -20.73 12.92 9.64
C MET A 1 -22.17 12.40 9.72
N VAL A 2 -22.62 11.47 8.86
CA VAL A 2 -24.03 10.98 8.90
C VAL A 2 -24.40 10.27 10.21
N GLY A 3 -23.44 9.62 10.89
CA GLY A 3 -23.67 8.96 12.17
C GLY A 3 -24.15 9.86 13.32
N ILE A 4 -23.84 11.17 13.28
CA ILE A 4 -24.27 12.13 14.33
C ILE A 4 -25.80 12.25 14.33
N VAL A 5 -26.43 12.17 13.16
CA VAL A 5 -27.90 12.22 13.03
C VAL A 5 -28.54 11.06 13.82
N TRP A 6 -27.95 9.87 13.74
CA TRP A 6 -28.44 8.69 14.45
C TRP A 6 -28.16 8.73 15.95
N LEU A 7 -27.06 9.37 16.36
CA LEU A 7 -26.77 9.61 17.78
C LEU A 7 -27.82 10.54 18.40
N VAL A 8 -28.20 11.62 17.72
CA VAL A 8 -29.25 12.54 18.18
C VAL A 8 -30.62 11.85 18.18
N ALA A 9 -30.90 11.02 17.16
CA ALA A 9 -32.16 10.31 17.04
C ALA A 9 -32.27 9.05 17.91
N ASN A 10 -31.18 8.62 18.58
CA ASN A 10 -31.04 7.37 19.33
C ASN A 10 -31.39 6.07 18.57
N LYS A 11 -31.65 6.15 17.26
CA LYS A 11 -31.93 5.00 16.39
C LYS A 11 -31.66 5.35 14.93
N ALA A 12 -31.25 4.36 14.16
CA ALA A 12 -31.33 4.45 12.70
C ALA A 12 -32.76 4.19 12.22
N SER A 13 -33.22 4.95 11.23
CA SER A 13 -34.55 4.81 10.64
C SER A 13 -34.49 4.75 9.11
N CYS A 14 -35.46 4.09 8.49
CA CYS A 14 -35.62 4.11 7.03
C CYS A 14 -35.85 5.55 6.53
N GLY A 15 -35.37 5.86 5.32
CA GLY A 15 -35.52 7.17 4.68
C GLY A 15 -34.28 7.60 3.90
N SER A 16 -34.30 8.81 3.34
CA SER A 16 -33.24 9.32 2.46
C SER A 16 -31.86 9.34 3.12
N MET A 17 -31.78 9.67 4.42
CA MET A 17 -30.52 9.63 5.18
C MET A 17 -29.92 8.23 5.26
N CYS A 18 -30.77 7.21 5.36
CA CYS A 18 -30.35 5.82 5.39
C CYS A 18 -29.76 5.37 4.05
N TYR A 19 -30.41 5.76 2.94
CA TYR A 19 -29.90 5.51 1.58
C TYR A 19 -28.59 6.26 1.33
N ILE A 20 -28.47 7.52 1.74
CA ILE A 20 -27.23 8.29 1.62
C ILE A 20 -26.11 7.61 2.39
N GLN A 21 -26.34 7.23 3.65
CA GLN A 21 -25.32 6.56 4.46
C GLN A 21 -24.91 5.21 3.85
N GLY A 22 -25.89 4.38 3.47
CA GLY A 22 -25.64 3.08 2.88
C GLY A 22 -24.87 3.19 1.57
N SER A 23 -25.26 4.12 0.69
CA SER A 23 -24.59 4.38 -0.59
C SER A 23 -23.14 4.82 -0.38
N LEU A 24 -22.91 5.76 0.55
CA LEU A 24 -21.57 6.24 0.87
C LEU A 24 -20.69 5.12 1.44
N LYS A 25 -21.26 4.19 2.21
CA LYS A 25 -20.50 3.09 2.82
C LYS A 25 -20.14 2.02 1.80
N VAL A 26 -21.09 1.63 0.94
CA VAL A 26 -20.86 0.68 -0.17
C VAL A 26 -19.83 1.22 -1.14
N LEU A 27 -19.86 2.52 -1.45
CA LEU A 27 -18.83 3.13 -2.27
C LEU A 27 -17.53 3.26 -1.49
N GLY A 28 -17.52 3.76 -0.26
CA GLY A 28 -16.33 4.10 0.51
C GLY A 28 -15.47 2.91 0.94
N ASP A 29 -16.03 2.02 1.75
CA ASP A 29 -15.33 0.93 2.45
C ASP A 29 -14.47 0.01 1.54
N PRO A 30 -14.98 -0.48 0.38
CA PRO A 30 -14.18 -1.35 -0.47
C PRO A 30 -13.04 -0.57 -1.15
N GLY A 31 -13.21 0.74 -1.36
CA GLY A 31 -12.20 1.59 -1.97
C GLY A 31 -10.89 1.59 -1.19
N THR A 32 -10.95 1.79 0.13
CA THR A 32 -9.74 1.82 0.97
C THR A 32 -9.01 0.48 0.94
N SER A 33 -9.77 -0.62 0.99
CA SER A 33 -9.26 -1.99 0.91
C SER A 33 -8.50 -2.26 -0.40
N MET A 34 -9.08 -1.83 -1.53
CA MET A 34 -8.49 -2.00 -2.86
C MET A 34 -7.22 -1.16 -3.04
N PHE A 35 -7.22 0.10 -2.59
CA PHE A 35 -6.04 0.95 -2.69
C PHE A 35 -4.92 0.46 -1.77
N ASN A 36 -5.23 -0.07 -0.59
CA ASN A 36 -4.22 -0.69 0.28
C ASN A 36 -3.58 -1.91 -0.37
N LEU A 37 -4.37 -2.80 -0.99
CA LEU A 37 -3.82 -3.92 -1.75
C LEU A 37 -2.98 -3.44 -2.94
N ALA A 38 -3.44 -2.44 -3.68
CA ALA A 38 -2.70 -1.89 -4.82
C ALA A 38 -1.34 -1.29 -4.39
N ILE A 39 -1.31 -0.56 -3.28
CA ILE A 39 -0.08 -0.03 -2.68
C ILE A 39 0.83 -1.19 -2.23
N ALA A 40 0.27 -2.24 -1.62
CA ALA A 40 1.01 -3.43 -1.21
C ALA A 40 1.71 -4.10 -2.40
N VAL A 41 0.95 -4.35 -3.48
CA VAL A 41 1.44 -4.95 -4.72
C VAL A 41 2.51 -4.07 -5.34
N HIS A 42 2.25 -2.78 -5.52
CA HIS A 42 3.22 -1.86 -6.11
C HIS A 42 4.52 -1.83 -5.31
N THR A 43 4.43 -1.72 -3.99
CA THR A 43 5.58 -1.68 -3.10
C THR A 43 6.36 -2.99 -3.15
N PHE A 44 5.68 -4.14 -3.18
CA PHE A 44 6.31 -5.44 -3.33
C PHE A 44 7.04 -5.58 -4.67
N LEU A 45 6.43 -5.19 -5.79
CA LEU A 45 7.07 -5.25 -7.11
C LEU A 45 8.33 -4.38 -7.15
N VAL A 46 8.27 -3.17 -6.62
CA VAL A 46 9.40 -2.23 -6.65
C VAL A 46 10.53 -2.68 -5.72
N ILE A 47 10.20 -3.07 -4.48
CA ILE A 47 11.21 -3.38 -3.45
C ILE A 47 11.69 -4.83 -3.55
N ALA A 48 10.77 -5.78 -3.64
CA ALA A 48 11.09 -7.20 -3.58
C ALA A 48 11.51 -7.77 -4.94
N LEU A 49 10.84 -7.38 -6.04
CA LEU A 49 11.18 -7.83 -7.39
C LEU A 49 12.12 -6.88 -8.15
N ARG A 50 12.53 -5.77 -7.52
CA ARG A 50 13.39 -4.74 -8.13
C ARG A 50 12.85 -4.19 -9.45
N TRP A 51 11.52 -4.18 -9.60
CA TRP A 51 10.88 -3.68 -10.80
C TRP A 51 10.96 -2.15 -10.85
N SER A 52 11.45 -1.62 -11.96
CA SER A 52 11.44 -0.17 -12.22
C SER A 52 10.09 0.20 -12.86
N PRO A 53 9.23 0.95 -12.15
CA PRO A 53 7.95 1.34 -12.72
C PRO A 53 8.19 2.27 -13.92
N PRO A 54 7.45 2.10 -15.03
CA PRO A 54 7.55 3.00 -16.17
C PRO A 54 7.16 4.42 -15.73
N ARG A 55 7.79 5.44 -16.34
CA ARG A 55 7.50 6.86 -16.03
C ARG A 55 6.10 7.32 -16.48
N ASN A 56 5.31 6.44 -17.09
CA ASN A 56 3.98 6.76 -17.56
C ASN A 56 2.94 6.61 -16.44
N PHE A 57 1.91 7.45 -16.47
CA PHE A 57 0.81 7.40 -15.50
C PHE A 57 -0.25 6.34 -15.83
N LEU A 58 -0.01 5.49 -16.83
CA LEU A 58 -1.00 4.52 -17.31
C LEU A 58 -1.39 3.52 -16.23
N ILE A 59 -0.42 2.97 -15.50
CA ILE A 59 -0.66 1.98 -14.45
C ILE A 59 -1.49 2.56 -13.29
N PRO A 60 -1.11 3.69 -12.66
CA PRO A 60 -1.94 4.26 -11.59
C PRO A 60 -3.32 4.70 -12.07
N ILE A 61 -3.45 5.25 -13.28
CA ILE A 61 -4.76 5.60 -13.86
C ILE A 61 -5.61 4.35 -14.05
N ALA A 62 -5.05 3.28 -14.61
CA ALA A 62 -5.77 2.01 -14.79
C ALA A 62 -6.25 1.44 -13.45
N VAL A 63 -5.42 1.46 -12.41
CA VAL A 63 -5.80 1.00 -11.06
C VAL A 63 -6.97 1.82 -10.50
N VAL A 64 -6.93 3.15 -10.66
CA VAL A 64 -8.01 4.04 -10.20
C VAL A 64 -9.30 3.81 -11.00
N VAL A 65 -9.22 3.68 -12.32
CA VAL A 65 -10.39 3.44 -13.18
C VAL A 65 -11.03 2.09 -12.86
N LEU A 66 -10.23 1.03 -12.74
CA LEU A 66 -10.72 -0.30 -12.39
C LEU A 66 -11.33 -0.34 -10.98
N SER A 67 -10.74 0.38 -10.02
CA SER A 67 -11.28 0.43 -8.66
C SER A 67 -12.61 1.16 -8.59
N TRP A 68 -12.75 2.29 -9.28
CA TRP A 68 -14.02 2.98 -9.42
C TRP A 68 -15.05 2.16 -10.17
N GLY A 69 -14.66 1.53 -11.28
CA GLY A 69 -15.53 0.66 -12.07
C GLY A 69 -16.15 -0.45 -11.22
N TYR A 70 -15.33 -1.18 -10.47
CA TYR A 70 -15.80 -2.22 -9.54
C TYR A 70 -16.80 -1.68 -8.50
N ARG A 71 -16.50 -0.53 -7.89
CA ARG A 71 -17.34 0.09 -6.84
C ARG A 71 -18.70 0.52 -7.39
N ILE A 72 -18.71 1.12 -8.59
CA ILE A 72 -19.95 1.53 -9.26
C ILE A 72 -20.77 0.32 -9.68
N ILE A 73 -20.13 -0.72 -10.23
CA ILE A 73 -20.83 -1.97 -10.60
C ILE A 73 -21.48 -2.60 -9.36
N LEU A 74 -20.74 -2.74 -8.26
CA LEU A 74 -21.30 -3.26 -7.01
C LEU A 74 -22.47 -2.43 -6.50
N TYR A 75 -22.35 -1.11 -6.55
CA TYR A 75 -23.43 -0.21 -6.14
C TYR A 75 -24.69 -0.39 -6.99
N VAL A 76 -24.55 -0.43 -8.32
CA VAL A 76 -25.66 -0.66 -9.25
C VAL A 76 -26.30 -2.02 -9.01
N VAL A 77 -25.52 -3.07 -8.80
CA VAL A 77 -26.04 -4.42 -8.48
C VAL A 77 -26.89 -4.39 -7.21
N ILE A 78 -26.44 -3.69 -6.16
CA ILE A 78 -27.20 -3.57 -4.91
C ILE A 78 -28.54 -2.86 -5.15
N VAL A 79 -28.53 -1.71 -5.83
CA VAL A 79 -29.75 -0.92 -6.09
C VAL A 79 -30.72 -1.66 -7.01
N VAL A 80 -30.23 -2.33 -8.06
CA VAL A 80 -31.08 -3.11 -8.98
C VAL A 80 -31.61 -4.39 -8.33
N SER A 81 -30.89 -4.95 -7.34
CA SER A 81 -31.36 -6.12 -6.57
C SER A 81 -32.40 -5.81 -5.50
N GLU A 82 -32.85 -4.55 -5.40
CA GLU A 82 -33.87 -4.13 -4.47
C GLU A 82 -35.18 -4.89 -4.68
N GLN A 83 -35.75 -5.41 -3.60
CA GLN A 83 -37.03 -6.12 -3.63
C GLN A 83 -38.12 -5.21 -3.05
N PRO A 84 -39.39 -5.35 -3.51
CA PRO A 84 -40.50 -4.50 -3.02
C PRO A 84 -40.65 -4.52 -1.50
N ASP A 85 -40.37 -5.66 -0.86
CA ASP A 85 -40.53 -5.85 0.58
C ASP A 85 -39.25 -5.57 1.38
N ILE A 86 -38.09 -5.46 0.71
CA ILE A 86 -36.78 -5.31 1.35
C ILE A 86 -36.04 -4.16 0.66
N PRO A 87 -36.00 -2.97 1.28
CA PRO A 87 -35.28 -1.84 0.71
C PRO A 87 -33.78 -2.19 0.60
N ALA A 88 -33.12 -1.65 -0.43
CA ALA A 88 -31.70 -1.91 -0.68
C ALA A 88 -30.81 -1.62 0.54
N PHE A 89 -31.17 -0.59 1.30
CA PHE A 89 -30.52 -0.20 2.55
C PHE A 89 -31.49 -0.26 3.73
N GLN A 90 -31.10 -1.00 4.77
CA GLN A 90 -31.88 -1.18 5.98
C GLN A 90 -31.16 -0.62 7.20
N PRO A 91 -31.90 -0.09 8.19
CA PRO A 91 -31.34 0.36 9.44
C PRO A 91 -30.90 -0.86 10.26
N THR A 92 -29.61 -0.92 10.57
CA THR A 92 -29.08 -1.63 11.73
C THR A 92 -29.08 -0.66 12.92
N PRO A 93 -29.10 -1.09 14.18
CA PRO A 93 -29.45 -0.22 15.32
C PRO A 93 -28.63 1.09 15.43
N TYR A 94 -27.42 1.14 14.86
CA TYR A 94 -26.56 2.32 14.91
C TYR A 94 -26.21 2.94 13.54
N TRP A 95 -26.54 2.29 12.42
CA TRP A 95 -26.27 2.80 11.06
C TRP A 95 -27.09 2.07 10.00
N CYS A 96 -27.10 2.60 8.79
CA CYS A 96 -27.72 1.93 7.65
C CYS A 96 -26.72 1.09 6.85
N TRP A 97 -27.14 -0.12 6.50
CA TRP A 97 -26.33 -1.10 5.77
C TRP A 97 -27.15 -1.78 4.67
N VAL A 98 -26.48 -2.49 3.76
CA VAL A 98 -27.18 -3.26 2.72
C VAL A 98 -28.07 -4.33 3.34
N GLY A 99 -29.35 -4.34 2.96
CA GLY A 99 -30.35 -5.31 3.44
C GLY A 99 -30.30 -6.65 2.71
N THR A 100 -29.67 -6.68 1.54
CA THR A 100 -29.61 -7.86 0.67
C THR A 100 -28.70 -8.96 1.24
N ARG A 101 -29.31 -9.97 1.88
CA ARG A 101 -28.61 -11.06 2.60
C ARG A 101 -27.53 -11.79 1.80
N TRP A 102 -27.71 -11.96 0.49
CA TRP A 102 -26.76 -12.71 -0.36
C TRP A 102 -25.54 -11.88 -0.78
N ILE A 103 -25.60 -10.55 -0.77
CA ILE A 103 -24.48 -9.67 -1.13
C ILE A 103 -23.50 -9.48 0.04
N ILE A 104 -24.02 -9.53 1.27
CA ILE A 104 -23.26 -9.35 2.51
C ILE A 104 -22.01 -10.25 2.56
N PRO A 105 -22.09 -11.60 2.39
CA PRO A 105 -20.91 -12.45 2.44
C PRO A 105 -19.90 -12.12 1.35
N SER A 106 -20.33 -11.86 0.11
CA SER A 106 -19.41 -11.49 -0.98
C SER A 106 -18.63 -10.21 -0.68
N PHE A 107 -19.30 -9.21 -0.09
CA PHE A 107 -18.64 -7.96 0.31
C PHE A 107 -17.56 -8.19 1.37
N TYR A 108 -17.86 -8.98 2.40
CA TYR A 108 -16.88 -9.31 3.43
C TYR A 108 -15.76 -10.19 2.88
N LEU A 109 -16.06 -11.21 2.08
CA LEU A 109 -15.05 -12.07 1.46
C LEU A 109 -14.07 -11.25 0.61
N TRP A 110 -14.56 -10.27 -0.15
CA TRP A 110 -13.70 -9.35 -0.90
C TRP A 110 -12.78 -8.53 0.01
N LEU A 111 -13.32 -7.97 1.10
CA LEU A 111 -12.54 -7.22 2.08
C LEU A 111 -11.46 -8.10 2.71
N TRP A 112 -11.81 -9.32 3.14
CA TRP A 112 -10.89 -10.30 3.70
C TRP A 112 -9.83 -10.73 2.70
N ALA A 113 -10.19 -10.91 1.42
CA ALA A 113 -9.24 -11.22 0.36
C ALA A 113 -8.23 -10.07 0.14
N CYS A 114 -8.69 -8.82 0.17
CA CYS A 114 -7.80 -7.65 0.07
C CYS A 114 -6.84 -7.56 1.26
N VAL A 115 -7.36 -7.69 2.48
CA VAL A 115 -6.56 -7.69 3.72
C VAL A 115 -5.56 -8.85 3.70
N GLY A 116 -6.02 -10.06 3.43
CA GLY A 116 -5.19 -11.26 3.41
C GLY A 116 -4.10 -11.17 2.33
N GLY A 117 -4.46 -10.71 1.13
CA GLY A 117 -3.51 -10.46 0.05
C GLY A 117 -2.44 -9.43 0.44
N ALA A 118 -2.85 -8.33 1.09
CA ALA A 118 -1.90 -7.35 1.61
C ALA A 118 -0.96 -7.99 2.65
N VAL A 119 -1.48 -8.71 3.65
CA VAL A 119 -0.66 -9.39 4.66
C VAL A 119 0.36 -10.34 4.04
N VAL A 120 -0.08 -11.17 3.08
CA VAL A 120 0.79 -12.13 2.37
C VAL A 120 1.92 -11.43 1.61
N LEU A 121 1.68 -10.24 1.04
CA LEU A 121 2.71 -9.44 0.37
C LEU A 121 3.61 -8.69 1.35
N TYR A 122 3.09 -8.29 2.50
CA TYR A 122 3.84 -7.52 3.51
C TYR A 122 4.85 -8.35 4.29
N ILE A 123 4.54 -9.62 4.58
CA ILE A 123 5.45 -10.53 5.27
C ILE A 123 6.81 -10.67 4.54
N PRO A 124 6.87 -11.06 3.25
CA PRO A 124 8.13 -11.15 2.53
C PRO A 124 8.78 -9.78 2.34
N LEU A 125 7.99 -8.72 2.12
CA LEU A 125 8.50 -7.35 2.03
C LEU A 125 9.28 -6.93 3.28
N PHE A 126 8.75 -7.24 4.47
CA PHE A 126 9.42 -6.97 5.74
C PHE A 126 10.75 -7.72 5.85
N LEU A 127 10.80 -8.98 5.40
CA LEU A 127 12.03 -9.77 5.42
C LEU A 127 13.08 -9.26 4.41
N VAL A 128 12.64 -8.76 3.25
CA VAL A 128 13.52 -8.13 2.26
C VAL A 128 14.13 -6.84 2.82
N ILE A 129 13.32 -5.97 3.44
CA ILE A 129 13.79 -4.72 4.05
C ILE A 129 14.78 -4.98 5.18
N ARG A 130 14.61 -6.07 5.93
CA ARG A 130 15.56 -6.52 6.97
C ARG A 130 16.88 -7.08 6.40
N GLY A 131 16.97 -7.30 5.09
CA GLY A 131 18.12 -7.98 4.46
C GLY A 131 18.17 -9.48 4.74
N ASN A 132 17.08 -10.06 5.23
CA ASN A 132 17.01 -11.47 5.64
C ASN A 132 16.46 -12.38 4.53
N LEU A 133 15.89 -11.78 3.47
CA LEU A 133 15.30 -12.48 2.33
C LEU A 133 15.80 -11.87 1.03
N GLU A 134 16.40 -12.72 0.19
CA GLU A 134 16.81 -12.40 -1.17
C GLU A 134 15.86 -13.12 -2.13
N ILE A 135 15.17 -12.35 -2.99
CA ILE A 135 14.28 -12.87 -4.02
C ILE A 135 14.94 -12.66 -5.37
N ASP A 136 15.13 -13.76 -6.11
CA ASP A 136 15.66 -13.71 -7.47
C ASP A 136 14.62 -13.08 -8.43
N PRO A 137 14.91 -11.96 -9.11
CA PRO A 137 13.93 -11.28 -9.97
C PRO A 137 13.44 -12.14 -11.15
N SER A 138 14.27 -13.09 -11.59
CA SER A 138 13.96 -14.00 -12.71
C SER A 138 13.12 -15.21 -12.28
N ARG A 139 13.11 -15.56 -11.00
CA ARG A 139 12.41 -16.72 -10.44
C ARG A 139 11.87 -16.39 -9.06
N VAL A 140 10.68 -15.78 -9.01
CA VAL A 140 10.00 -15.36 -7.77
C VAL A 140 9.85 -16.46 -6.72
N TRP A 141 9.86 -17.73 -7.13
CA TRP A 141 9.76 -18.90 -6.26
C TRP A 141 11.09 -19.28 -5.56
N ARG A 142 12.23 -18.77 -6.02
CA ARG A 142 13.53 -18.99 -5.36
C ARG A 142 13.75 -17.94 -4.28
N MET A 143 13.11 -18.16 -3.14
CA MET A 143 13.30 -17.38 -1.93
C MET A 143 14.51 -17.93 -1.15
N ARG A 144 15.55 -17.11 -0.95
CA ARG A 144 16.69 -17.47 -0.10
C ARG A 144 16.60 -16.72 1.22
N LEU A 145 16.21 -17.43 2.27
CA LEU A 145 16.23 -16.91 3.63
C LEU A 145 17.66 -17.03 4.18
N ARG A 146 18.27 -15.91 4.56
CA ARG A 146 19.61 -15.87 5.14
C ARG A 146 19.52 -15.39 6.58
N ARG A 147 20.25 -16.01 7.50
CA ARG A 147 20.26 -15.67 8.94
C ARG A 147 21.06 -14.42 9.28
N ALA A 148 21.97 -14.00 8.41
CA ALA A 148 22.81 -12.83 8.62
C ALA A 148 22.38 -11.73 7.63
N PRO A 149 22.06 -10.51 8.10
CA PRO A 149 21.73 -9.41 7.22
C PRO A 149 22.96 -9.05 6.39
N THR A 150 22.89 -9.22 5.08
CA THR A 150 23.82 -8.52 4.19
C THR A 150 23.56 -7.04 4.32
N ALA A 151 24.62 -6.23 4.42
CA ALA A 151 24.49 -4.80 4.18
C ALA A 151 23.80 -4.65 2.84
N VAL A 152 22.55 -4.15 2.84
CA VAL A 152 21.77 -3.95 1.62
C VAL A 152 22.67 -3.16 0.69
N GLU A 153 23.21 -3.81 -0.35
CA GLU A 153 24.09 -3.14 -1.30
C GLU A 153 23.29 -1.96 -1.84
N ARG A 154 23.76 -0.76 -1.46
CA ARG A 154 23.25 0.52 -1.92
C ARG A 154 23.34 0.49 -3.44
N PHE A 155 22.23 0.22 -4.14
CA PHE A 155 22.25 0.13 -5.59
C PHE A 155 21.46 1.28 -6.23
N GLY A 156 22.25 2.13 -6.88
CA GLY A 156 21.86 3.36 -7.54
C GLY A 156 22.13 4.56 -6.63
N ASP A 157 22.92 5.52 -7.11
CA ASP A 157 23.27 6.82 -6.48
C ASP A 157 22.08 7.63 -5.93
N ASN A 158 20.83 7.15 -6.10
CA ASN A 158 19.59 7.81 -5.73
C ASN A 158 18.65 6.97 -4.83
N PHE A 159 18.96 5.71 -4.51
CA PHE A 159 18.05 4.86 -3.71
C PHE A 159 18.72 4.32 -2.45
N SER A 160 18.94 5.23 -1.50
CA SER A 160 19.05 4.87 -0.09
C SER A 160 17.73 4.18 0.33
N PRO A 161 17.75 2.96 0.91
CA PRO A 161 16.60 2.40 1.61
C PRO A 161 16.42 3.22 2.90
N SER A 162 15.97 4.45 2.70
CA SER A 162 15.81 5.46 3.72
C SER A 162 14.65 5.09 4.64
N GLU A 163 14.55 5.78 5.76
CA GLU A 163 13.38 5.77 6.64
C GLU A 163 12.05 5.93 5.88
N GLN A 164 12.04 6.50 4.66
CA GLN A 164 10.85 6.59 3.81
C GLN A 164 10.28 5.24 3.37
N SER A 165 11.12 4.22 3.13
CA SER A 165 10.65 2.88 2.76
C SER A 165 9.96 2.17 3.94
N ARG A 166 10.47 2.36 5.17
CA ARG A 166 9.80 1.90 6.41
C ARG A 166 8.50 2.66 6.66
N LYS A 167 8.44 3.94 6.32
CA LYS A 167 7.21 4.77 6.41
C LYS A 167 6.12 4.31 5.42
N MET A 168 6.49 3.79 4.24
CA MET A 168 5.51 3.17 3.32
C MET A 168 4.87 1.88 3.87
N LEU A 169 5.53 1.21 4.82
CA LEU A 169 5.01 0.00 5.47
C LEU A 169 3.90 0.29 6.48
N ALA A 170 3.82 1.52 6.99
CA ALA A 170 2.88 1.89 8.05
C ALA A 170 1.41 1.98 7.57
N TYR A 171 1.18 2.32 6.31
CA TYR A 171 -0.16 2.46 5.72
C TYR A 171 -1.04 1.20 5.88
N PRO A 172 -0.63 0.03 5.39
CA PRO A 172 -1.43 -1.18 5.53
C PRO A 172 -1.39 -1.78 6.93
N ILE A 173 -0.38 -1.50 7.75
CA ILE A 173 -0.42 -1.90 9.17
C ILE A 173 -1.57 -1.18 9.86
N VAL A 174 -1.69 0.14 9.66
CA VAL A 174 -2.79 0.92 10.22
C VAL A 174 -4.13 0.38 9.71
N TYR A 175 -4.25 0.12 8.42
CA TYR A 175 -5.45 -0.52 7.85
C TYR A 175 -5.78 -1.87 8.49
N ILE A 176 -4.80 -2.77 8.64
CA ILE A 176 -5.02 -4.09 9.26
C ILE A 176 -5.50 -3.91 10.71
N VAL A 177 -4.85 -3.04 11.49
CA VAL A 177 -5.18 -2.80 12.90
C VAL A 177 -6.56 -2.16 13.07
N THR A 178 -6.98 -1.27 12.15
CA THR A 178 -8.30 -0.63 12.24
C THR A 178 -9.42 -1.51 11.71
N SER A 179 -9.17 -2.26 10.63
CA SER A 179 -10.25 -2.86 9.84
C SER A 179 -10.47 -4.34 10.14
N VAL A 180 -9.43 -5.08 10.58
CA VAL A 180 -9.57 -6.50 10.99
C VAL A 180 -10.39 -6.67 12.27
N PRO A 181 -10.17 -5.92 13.36
CA PRO A 181 -10.98 -6.09 14.57
C PRO A 181 -12.46 -5.80 14.32
N TYR A 182 -12.76 -4.78 13.51
CA TYR A 182 -14.12 -4.45 13.09
C TYR A 182 -14.78 -5.60 12.31
N SER A 183 -14.09 -6.19 11.33
CA SER A 183 -14.65 -7.29 10.54
C SER A 183 -14.85 -8.56 11.36
N VAL A 184 -13.91 -8.90 12.27
CA VAL A 184 -14.03 -10.05 13.17
C VAL A 184 -15.25 -9.90 14.07
N VAL A 185 -15.39 -8.76 14.74
CA VAL A 185 -16.51 -8.49 15.66
C VAL A 185 -17.85 -8.53 14.92
N ARG A 186 -17.90 -8.03 13.69
CA ARG A 186 -19.11 -8.09 12.86
C ARG A 186 -19.46 -9.52 12.44
N TRP A 187 -18.46 -10.36 12.16
CA TRP A 187 -18.64 -11.76 11.80
C TRP A 187 -19.14 -12.58 13.00
N THR A 188 -18.50 -12.44 14.16
CA THR A 188 -18.78 -13.27 15.34
C THR A 188 -20.09 -12.92 16.04
N ILE A 189 -20.44 -11.63 16.12
CA ILE A 189 -21.61 -11.18 16.90
C ILE A 189 -22.90 -11.22 16.09
N SER A 190 -22.82 -11.04 14.78
CA SER A 190 -24.02 -10.74 13.97
C SER A 190 -24.18 -11.60 12.72
N GLY A 191 -23.45 -12.72 12.66
CA GLY A 191 -23.84 -14.00 12.01
C GLY A 191 -24.50 -13.93 10.63
N PHE A 192 -24.22 -12.91 9.82
CA PHE A 192 -24.99 -12.52 8.63
C PHE A 192 -26.49 -12.24 8.85
N SER A 193 -27.00 -12.36 10.09
CA SER A 193 -28.43 -12.28 10.43
C SER A 193 -28.93 -10.86 10.65
N GLY A 194 -28.06 -9.85 10.62
CA GLY A 194 -28.47 -8.43 10.74
C GLY A 194 -28.94 -8.01 12.14
N GLU A 195 -29.30 -8.97 13.00
CA GLU A 195 -29.56 -8.77 14.42
C GLU A 195 -28.25 -8.59 15.18
N THR A 196 -27.95 -7.34 15.54
CA THR A 196 -26.84 -7.04 16.43
C THR A 196 -27.39 -6.95 17.85
N VAL A 197 -27.01 -7.89 18.71
CA VAL A 197 -27.12 -7.73 20.17
C VAL A 197 -25.81 -7.10 20.61
N VAL A 198 -25.86 -5.84 21.04
CA VAL A 198 -24.66 -4.97 21.12
C VAL A 198 -24.65 -4.26 22.46
N SER A 199 -23.96 -4.87 23.42
CA SER A 199 -23.77 -4.36 24.78
C SER A 199 -22.30 -4.34 25.25
N SER A 200 -21.33 -4.70 24.39
CA SER A 200 -19.92 -4.75 24.78
C SER A 200 -19.16 -3.48 24.42
N PRO A 201 -18.43 -2.84 25.36
CA PRO A 201 -17.55 -1.69 25.09
C PRO A 201 -16.50 -1.97 24.01
N LEU A 202 -16.04 -3.22 23.88
CA LEU A 202 -15.10 -3.64 22.84
C LEU A 202 -15.66 -3.48 21.43
N TRP A 203 -16.97 -3.71 21.26
CA TRP A 203 -17.63 -3.52 19.97
C TRP A 203 -17.57 -2.04 19.55
N PHE A 204 -17.89 -1.14 20.48
CA PHE A 204 -17.82 0.30 20.23
C PHE A 204 -16.41 0.76 19.89
N ALA A 205 -15.39 0.26 20.60
CA ALA A 205 -14.00 0.59 20.33
C ALA A 205 -13.56 0.15 18.92
N CYS A 206 -13.92 -1.07 18.49
CA CYS A 206 -13.58 -1.58 17.16
C CYS A 206 -14.28 -0.79 16.05
N VAL A 207 -15.56 -0.46 16.25
CA VAL A 207 -16.36 0.34 15.30
C VAL A 207 -15.81 1.76 15.18
N ALA A 208 -15.52 2.41 16.31
CA ALA A 208 -14.94 3.75 16.32
C ALA A 208 -13.57 3.77 15.64
N GLY A 209 -12.72 2.78 15.92
CA GLY A 209 -11.40 2.63 15.27
C GLY A 209 -11.51 2.55 13.75
N HIS A 210 -12.43 1.75 13.23
CA HIS A 210 -12.66 1.66 11.78
C HIS A 210 -13.20 2.97 11.19
N TYR A 211 -14.10 3.68 11.87
CA TYR A 211 -14.57 5.00 11.38
C TYR A 211 -13.49 6.09 11.40
N LEU A 212 -12.45 5.94 12.23
CA LEU A 212 -11.28 6.82 12.27
C LEU A 212 -10.20 6.47 11.26
N GLU A 213 -10.37 5.41 10.47
CA GLU A 213 -9.41 4.96 9.46
C GLU A 213 -9.03 6.07 8.47
N GLY A 214 -10.01 6.86 8.02
CA GLY A 214 -9.76 8.01 7.15
C GLY A 214 -8.85 9.06 7.78
N LEU A 215 -9.08 9.38 9.07
CA LEU A 215 -8.22 10.30 9.82
C LEU A 215 -6.82 9.71 9.99
N ALA A 216 -6.72 8.42 10.34
CA ALA A 216 -5.45 7.74 10.49
C ALA A 216 -4.62 7.79 9.20
N ASN A 217 -5.24 7.55 8.04
CA ASN A 217 -4.58 7.63 6.73
C ASN A 217 -4.10 9.05 6.40
N VAL A 218 -4.88 10.09 6.72
CA VAL A 218 -4.48 11.49 6.52
C VAL A 218 -3.30 11.86 7.41
N LEU A 219 -3.35 11.50 8.70
CA LEU A 219 -2.24 11.70 9.62
C LEU A 219 -0.97 10.99 9.12
N LEU A 220 -1.12 9.77 8.61
CA LEU A 220 -0.03 9.02 8.01
C LEU A 220 0.58 9.74 6.80
N LEU A 221 -0.24 10.28 5.90
CA LEU A 221 0.24 11.11 4.77
C LEU A 221 1.01 12.34 5.25
N THR A 222 0.45 13.08 6.21
CA THR A 222 1.07 14.29 6.74
C THR A 222 2.42 14.00 7.41
N PHE A 223 2.52 12.94 8.22
CA PHE A 223 3.75 12.61 8.95
C PHE A 223 4.80 11.91 8.08
N THR A 224 4.40 11.13 7.07
CA THR A 224 5.36 10.39 6.24
C THR A 224 5.91 11.20 5.07
N ARG A 225 5.17 12.20 4.57
CA ARG A 225 5.58 13.03 3.42
C ARG A 225 5.21 14.51 3.58
N PRO A 226 5.80 15.24 4.54
CA PRO A 226 5.56 16.68 4.71
C PRO A 226 5.97 17.51 3.47
N SER A 227 6.92 17.01 2.66
CA SER A 227 7.42 17.70 1.46
C SER A 227 6.45 17.71 0.27
N ILE A 228 5.46 16.80 0.21
CA ILE A 228 4.42 16.82 -0.85
C ILE A 228 3.40 17.93 -0.61
N LEU A 229 3.19 18.31 0.65
CA LEU A 229 2.22 19.34 1.04
C LEU A 229 2.83 20.75 1.04
N GLY A 230 4.06 20.91 0.55
CA GLY A 230 4.73 22.22 0.44
C GLY A 230 5.19 22.80 1.78
N PHE A 231 5.21 22.00 2.86
CA PHE A 231 5.65 22.46 4.19
C PHE A 231 7.18 22.48 4.37
N GLU A 232 7.96 22.02 3.40
CA GLU A 232 9.42 22.25 3.40
C GLU A 232 9.74 23.64 2.87
N ALA A 233 10.22 24.51 3.76
CA ALA A 233 10.95 25.70 3.37
C ALA A 233 12.15 25.28 2.50
N ARG A 234 12.17 25.76 1.27
CA ARG A 234 13.20 25.50 0.26
C ARG A 234 14.60 25.78 0.84
N ALA A 235 15.33 24.74 1.23
CA ALA A 235 16.73 24.89 1.61
C ALA A 235 17.53 25.37 0.38
N PRO A 236 18.36 26.42 0.48
CA PRO A 236 19.12 26.93 -0.64
C PRO A 236 20.13 25.86 -1.11
N ARG A 237 20.02 25.47 -2.38
CA ARG A 237 20.88 24.51 -3.06
C ARG A 237 22.28 25.12 -3.24
N ASN A 238 23.16 24.96 -2.25
CA ASN A 238 24.55 25.34 -2.38
C ASN A 238 25.31 24.22 -3.10
N ARG A 239 25.32 24.25 -4.44
CA ARG A 239 26.08 23.33 -5.29
C ARG A 239 27.55 23.76 -5.25
N ARG A 240 28.34 23.22 -4.33
CA ARG A 240 29.79 23.17 -4.52
C ARG A 240 30.08 22.10 -5.57
N ILE A 241 30.48 22.54 -6.75
CA ILE A 241 31.17 21.69 -7.71
C ILE A 241 32.51 21.38 -7.04
N ILE A 242 32.69 20.14 -6.58
CA ILE A 242 34.01 19.61 -6.25
C ILE A 242 34.60 19.23 -7.60
N GLU A 243 35.53 20.03 -8.07
CA GLU A 243 36.38 19.72 -9.21
C GLU A 243 37.37 18.65 -8.71
N ASP A 244 37.07 17.38 -9.04
CA ASP A 244 37.91 16.23 -8.71
C ASP A 244 39.04 16.16 -9.75
N ASP A 245 40.16 16.78 -9.41
CA ASP A 245 41.42 16.72 -10.13
C ASP A 245 42.09 15.36 -9.85
N SER A 246 41.58 14.31 -10.49
CA SER A 246 42.19 12.98 -10.42
C SER A 246 42.06 12.22 -11.74
N GLU A 247 42.81 12.68 -12.76
CA GLU A 247 43.17 11.84 -13.91
C GLU A 247 43.95 10.59 -13.44
N PRO A 248 43.53 9.36 -13.77
CA PRO A 248 44.34 8.18 -13.53
C PRO A 248 45.42 8.06 -14.63
N ARG A 249 46.67 8.38 -14.28
CA ARG A 249 47.85 8.01 -15.08
C ARG A 249 47.99 6.48 -15.13
N PHE A 250 47.65 5.91 -16.29
CA PHE A 250 47.90 4.50 -16.59
C PHE A 250 49.40 4.28 -16.85
N ASN A 251 50.14 3.85 -15.82
CA ASN A 251 51.52 3.37 -15.99
C ASN A 251 51.50 1.95 -16.54
N LEU A 252 51.75 1.81 -17.85
CA LEU A 252 51.90 0.50 -18.50
C LEU A 252 53.30 -0.03 -18.23
N HIS A 253 53.44 -0.92 -17.23
CA HIS A 253 54.66 -1.67 -17.00
C HIS A 253 54.61 -2.95 -17.85
N ARG A 254 55.34 -3.00 -18.97
CA ARG A 254 55.59 -4.23 -19.72
C ARG A 254 57.06 -4.60 -19.57
N ARG A 255 57.31 -5.75 -18.94
CA ARG A 255 58.62 -6.39 -18.76
C ARG A 255 58.70 -7.57 -19.74
N GLY A 256 59.79 -7.65 -20.52
CA GLY A 256 60.42 -8.89 -20.97
C GLY A 256 60.28 -9.30 -22.44
N GLU A 257 61.45 -9.38 -23.11
CA GLU A 257 61.89 -10.37 -24.12
C GLU A 257 61.34 -10.23 -25.57
N GLU A 258 62.10 -10.35 -26.67
CA GLU A 258 63.53 -10.57 -26.96
C GLU A 258 63.77 -10.35 -28.49
N SER A 259 65.05 -10.23 -28.86
CA SER A 259 65.69 -10.42 -30.20
C SER A 259 65.77 -9.31 -31.27
N GLU A 260 67.03 -8.88 -31.46
CA GLU A 260 67.84 -8.73 -32.71
C GLU A 260 67.27 -7.89 -33.87
N THR A 261 67.97 -6.96 -34.54
CA THR A 261 69.26 -7.07 -35.25
C THR A 261 69.77 -5.66 -35.69
N HIS A 262 71.04 -5.57 -36.11
CA HIS A 262 71.81 -4.46 -36.74
C HIS A 262 72.54 -3.51 -35.78
N MET A 263 73.86 -3.63 -35.51
CA MET A 263 75.07 -3.79 -36.36
C MET A 263 75.41 -2.57 -37.23
N GLY A 264 76.40 -1.78 -36.75
CA GLY A 264 77.46 -1.19 -37.58
C GLY A 264 77.32 0.28 -38.00
N THR A 265 78.13 1.16 -37.42
CA THR A 265 78.77 2.35 -38.06
C THR A 265 79.75 2.95 -37.03
N THR A 266 81.00 2.46 -36.97
CA THR A 266 82.22 3.07 -37.55
C THR A 266 82.49 4.52 -37.12
N GLN A 267 83.39 4.66 -36.14
CA GLN A 267 84.38 5.74 -36.07
C GLN A 267 85.36 5.57 -37.24
N ASP A 268 85.77 6.67 -37.87
CA ASP A 268 87.16 6.94 -38.28
C ASP A 268 87.30 8.43 -38.64
N GLU A 269 88.43 8.99 -38.19
CA GLU A 269 89.19 10.21 -38.57
C GLU A 269 88.50 11.46 -39.16
#